data_AF-Q132J1-F1
#
_entry.id   AF-Q132J1-F1
#
_cell.length_a   1.000
_cell.length_b   1.000
_cell.length_c   1.000
_cell.angle_alpha   90.00
_cell.angle_beta   90.00
_cell.angle_gamma   90.00
#
_symmetry.space_group_name_H-M   'P 1'
#
loop_
_entity.id
_entity.type
_entity.pdbx_description
1 polymer ?
#
loop_
_entity_poly.entity_id
_entity_poly.type
_entity_poly.pdbx_seq_one_letter_code
_entity_poly.pdbx_strand_id
1 'polypeptide(L)'
;MVEQIEPTSPLWSPPLNDPAPRELCTDCGVSRMSDPKQCGQACQFIKPDYPAMELQVHGRNRDPSRPDEFFFGPFRRMLQAAMKEPRDGAQWTGITTRIGERLLETGAVDAVLTMAQDPADKWKPMPVLVTKPEGMAQCRGMRMGYAPSLALLEPARAAGYKRIAVIGIPCQVYALRSLEQKLGFERLYVIGTPCSDNTTTENFHGFLDLLSDKPETITYLEFRADYHVELRFTDGRVQEIPFLLLPISKLKPDFFPITCRTCVDYTNTLADITVGYMAGRGEQWLLVRNERGEELLNLLGDEVRLSEPTSAGNRTAPVKGFLKNTELAAGGLPVRGMPNWLRPFMGWLMPKVGPRGLEFGRARVEMKAVETVLHLRRNYKQKIKNMVPAHVWALVKPYGIEPDDSERRN
;
A
#
# COMPACT_ATOMS: atom_id res chain seq x y z
N MET A 1 -8.71 28.25 -28.38
CA MET A 1 -8.06 27.25 -29.26
C MET A 1 -7.12 26.47 -28.38
N VAL A 2 -7.58 25.31 -27.89
CA VAL A 2 -6.74 24.38 -27.14
C VAL A 2 -5.98 23.62 -28.20
N GLU A 3 -4.69 23.92 -28.35
CA GLU A 3 -3.80 23.15 -29.20
C GLU A 3 -3.90 21.69 -28.75
N GLN A 4 -4.34 20.81 -29.65
CA GLN A 4 -4.30 19.37 -29.45
C GLN A 4 -2.83 18.98 -29.38
N ILE A 5 -2.28 18.96 -28.16
CA ILE A 5 -1.02 18.29 -27.89
C ILE A 5 -1.31 16.82 -28.11
N GLU A 6 -1.01 16.29 -29.29
CA GLU A 6 -0.81 14.85 -29.43
C GLU A 6 0.28 14.46 -28.43
N PRO A 7 -0.01 13.63 -27.42
CA PRO A 7 1.05 13.17 -26.53
C PRO A 7 1.89 12.18 -27.33
N THR A 8 2.97 12.69 -27.93
CA THR A 8 4.00 11.86 -28.56
C THR A 8 4.62 10.90 -27.55
N SER A 9 4.66 11.31 -26.28
CA SER A 9 5.09 10.50 -25.13
C SER A 9 4.08 9.40 -24.77
N PRO A 10 4.52 8.16 -24.48
CA PRO A 10 3.64 7.05 -24.09
C PRO A 10 2.97 7.24 -22.72
N LEU A 11 3.48 8.20 -21.94
CA LEU A 11 2.89 8.67 -20.68
C LEU A 11 3.03 10.19 -20.55
N TRP A 12 2.18 10.81 -19.73
CA TRP A 12 2.26 12.24 -19.46
C TRP A 12 1.81 12.57 -18.04
N SER A 13 2.32 13.67 -17.47
CA SER A 13 1.93 14.19 -16.15
C SER A 13 1.32 15.58 -16.34
N PRO A 14 0.01 15.79 -16.12
CA PRO A 14 -0.53 17.14 -16.07
C PRO A 14 0.09 17.95 -14.92
N PRO A 15 0.13 19.28 -15.03
CA PRO A 15 0.44 20.13 -13.89
C PRO A 15 -0.57 19.90 -12.76
N LEU A 16 -0.09 19.90 -11.53
CA LEU A 16 -0.90 19.70 -10.34
C LEU A 16 -1.23 21.03 -9.69
N ASN A 17 -2.48 21.22 -9.28
CA ASN A 17 -2.85 22.35 -8.42
C ASN A 17 -2.21 22.22 -7.04
N ASP A 18 -2.05 23.35 -6.35
CA ASP A 18 -1.63 23.37 -4.96
C ASP A 18 -2.60 22.59 -4.06
N PRO A 19 -2.09 21.89 -3.03
CA PRO A 19 -2.95 21.11 -2.15
C PRO A 19 -3.68 22.03 -1.18
N ALA A 20 -5.00 21.88 -1.07
CA ALA A 20 -5.72 22.48 0.04
C ALA A 20 -5.23 21.87 1.38
N PRO A 21 -4.75 22.66 2.35
CA PRO A 21 -4.14 22.14 3.58
C PRO A 21 -5.10 21.26 4.39
N ARG A 22 -4.60 20.14 4.91
CA ARG A 22 -5.33 19.22 5.80
C ARG A 22 -4.36 18.72 6.86
N GLU A 23 -4.84 18.60 8.10
CA GLU A 23 -4.04 18.10 9.22
C GLU A 23 -3.59 16.65 9.00
N LEU A 24 -4.54 15.74 8.75
CA LEU A 24 -4.29 14.32 8.49
C LEU A 24 -4.35 14.06 6.99
N CYS A 25 -3.29 14.38 6.27
CA CYS A 25 -3.19 14.23 4.82
C CYS A 25 -2.10 13.23 4.41
N THR A 26 -2.40 12.37 3.44
CA THR A 26 -1.40 11.58 2.69
C THR A 26 -1.27 12.06 1.25
N ASP A 27 -1.82 13.24 0.95
CA ASP A 27 -1.91 13.85 -0.38
C ASP A 27 -2.29 12.84 -1.47
N CYS A 28 -3.46 12.21 -1.34
CA CYS A 28 -3.95 11.25 -2.34
C CYS A 28 -4.35 11.93 -3.68
N GLY A 29 -4.44 13.25 -3.71
CA GLY A 29 -4.78 14.06 -4.89
C GLY A 29 -6.15 14.74 -4.84
N VAL A 30 -7.09 14.29 -3.99
CA VAL A 30 -8.45 14.89 -3.91
C VAL A 30 -8.41 16.37 -3.50
N SER A 31 -7.50 16.76 -2.60
CA SER A 31 -7.34 18.16 -2.16
C SER A 31 -6.78 19.09 -3.24
N ARG A 32 -6.39 18.54 -4.40
CA ARG A 32 -5.87 19.27 -5.57
C ARG A 32 -6.85 19.27 -6.74
N MET A 33 -7.95 18.54 -6.63
CA MET A 33 -9.04 18.57 -7.62
C MET A 33 -9.81 19.89 -7.55
N SER A 34 -10.66 20.14 -8.54
CA SER A 34 -11.46 21.36 -8.65
C SER A 34 -12.32 21.68 -7.41
N ASP A 35 -12.79 20.65 -6.70
CA ASP A 35 -13.47 20.79 -5.41
C ASP A 35 -12.71 20.05 -4.29
N PRO A 36 -11.82 20.73 -3.56
CA PRO A 36 -11.08 20.12 -2.45
C PRO A 36 -11.96 19.80 -1.24
N LYS A 37 -13.22 20.25 -1.17
CA LYS A 37 -14.16 19.90 -0.08
C LYS A 37 -14.60 18.45 -0.15
N GLN A 38 -14.43 17.79 -1.31
CA GLN A 38 -14.66 16.35 -1.45
C GLN A 38 -13.81 15.49 -0.49
N CYS A 39 -12.70 16.01 0.05
CA CYS A 39 -11.99 15.34 1.13
C CYS A 39 -12.89 15.03 2.34
N GLY A 40 -13.88 15.87 2.66
CA GLY A 40 -14.78 15.68 3.80
C GLY A 40 -15.64 14.43 3.72
N GLN A 41 -15.95 13.96 2.52
CA GLN A 41 -16.70 12.72 2.26
C GLN A 41 -15.78 11.53 1.94
N ALA A 42 -14.65 11.77 1.26
CA ALA A 42 -13.84 10.71 0.66
C ALA A 42 -12.59 10.31 1.47
N CYS A 43 -12.20 11.07 2.49
CA CYS A 43 -10.96 10.80 3.21
C CYS A 43 -11.16 9.72 4.29
N GLN A 44 -10.39 8.62 4.18
CA GLN A 44 -10.39 7.57 5.21
C GLN A 44 -9.83 8.03 6.57
N PHE A 45 -9.15 9.17 6.64
CA PHE A 45 -8.64 9.74 7.89
C PHE A 45 -9.65 10.69 8.57
N ILE A 46 -10.89 10.74 8.09
CA ILE A 46 -11.99 11.51 8.68
C ILE A 46 -13.05 10.59 9.26
N LYS A 47 -13.72 9.81 8.40
CA LYS A 47 -14.87 8.96 8.76
C LYS A 47 -15.00 7.81 7.74
N PRO A 48 -14.11 6.81 7.77
CA PRO A 48 -14.22 5.68 6.85
C PRO A 48 -15.46 4.82 7.17
N ASP A 49 -16.00 4.20 6.12
CA ASP A 49 -17.13 3.26 6.14
C ASP A 49 -16.82 2.08 5.21
N TYR A 50 -15.95 1.19 5.68
CA TYR A 50 -15.56 -0.01 4.94
C TYR A 50 -16.74 -0.95 4.64
N PRO A 51 -17.69 -1.21 5.56
CA PRO A 51 -18.87 -2.01 5.22
C PRO A 51 -19.67 -1.45 4.04
N ALA A 52 -19.97 -0.14 4.01
CA ALA A 52 -20.70 0.43 2.88
C ALA A 52 -19.89 0.34 1.57
N MET A 53 -18.59 0.63 1.63
CA MET A 53 -17.72 0.58 0.46
C MET A 53 -17.48 -0.85 -0.05
N GLU A 54 -17.37 -1.84 0.83
CA GLU A 54 -17.22 -3.26 0.45
C GLU A 54 -18.47 -3.76 -0.27
N LEU A 55 -19.66 -3.44 0.26
CA LEU A 55 -20.93 -3.75 -0.40
C LEU A 55 -21.00 -3.08 -1.78
N GLN A 56 -20.61 -1.80 -1.88
CA GLN A 56 -20.61 -1.07 -3.15
C GLN A 56 -19.64 -1.67 -4.18
N VAL A 57 -18.42 -2.05 -3.77
CA VAL A 57 -17.34 -2.42 -4.69
C VAL A 57 -17.33 -3.91 -5.01
N HIS A 58 -17.71 -4.76 -4.06
CA HIS A 58 -17.66 -6.22 -4.18
C HIS A 58 -19.03 -6.89 -4.17
N GLY A 59 -20.11 -6.14 -3.91
CA GLY A 59 -21.46 -6.69 -3.77
C GLY A 59 -21.71 -7.41 -2.45
N ARG A 60 -20.73 -7.44 -1.54
CA ARG A 60 -20.83 -8.09 -0.23
C ARG A 60 -19.78 -7.58 0.76
N ASN A 61 -20.03 -7.82 2.03
CA ASN A 61 -19.08 -7.60 3.12
C ASN A 61 -18.23 -8.86 3.38
N ARG A 62 -17.31 -8.74 4.34
CA ARG A 62 -16.57 -9.88 4.91
C ARG A 62 -17.52 -10.97 5.37
N ASP A 63 -17.23 -12.21 5.00
CA ASP A 63 -17.95 -13.41 5.39
C ASP A 63 -17.34 -14.01 6.67
N PRO A 64 -18.08 -14.03 7.80
CA PRO A 64 -17.60 -14.62 9.06
C PRO A 64 -17.23 -16.11 8.96
N SER A 65 -17.78 -16.84 7.98
CA SER A 65 -17.45 -18.26 7.75
C SER A 65 -16.12 -18.45 7.02
N ARG A 66 -15.49 -17.37 6.53
CA ARG A 66 -14.20 -17.36 5.85
C ARG A 66 -13.17 -16.62 6.71
N PRO A 67 -12.44 -17.31 7.60
CA PRO A 67 -11.59 -16.69 8.61
C PRO A 67 -10.53 -15.73 8.06
N ASP A 68 -10.05 -15.95 6.84
CA ASP A 68 -9.07 -15.07 6.21
C ASP A 68 -9.66 -13.71 5.79
N GLU A 69 -10.96 -13.60 5.54
CA GLU A 69 -11.58 -12.31 5.21
C GLU A 69 -11.57 -11.35 6.40
N PHE A 70 -11.50 -11.88 7.62
CA PHE A 70 -11.27 -11.09 8.83
C PHE A 70 -10.01 -10.23 8.75
N PHE A 71 -8.94 -10.78 8.16
CA PHE A 71 -7.65 -10.11 8.03
C PHE A 71 -7.49 -9.36 6.70
N PHE A 72 -7.97 -9.98 5.63
CA PHE A 72 -7.63 -9.57 4.26
C PHE A 72 -8.78 -8.90 3.50
N GLY A 73 -9.93 -8.74 4.14
CA GLY A 73 -11.16 -8.22 3.52
C GLY A 73 -11.82 -9.22 2.57
N PRO A 74 -12.90 -8.84 1.87
CA PRO A 74 -13.57 -9.71 0.91
C PRO A 74 -12.62 -10.13 -0.23
N PHE A 75 -12.61 -11.43 -0.55
CA PHE A 75 -11.92 -11.94 -1.75
C PHE A 75 -12.62 -13.13 -2.38
N ARG A 76 -12.41 -13.34 -3.68
CA ARG A 76 -12.77 -14.55 -4.42
C ARG A 76 -11.68 -15.60 -4.34
N ARG A 77 -10.43 -15.20 -4.63
CA ARG A 77 -9.26 -16.06 -4.61
C ARG A 77 -8.09 -15.38 -3.90
N MET A 78 -7.29 -16.18 -3.21
CA MET A 78 -6.04 -15.76 -2.61
C MET A 78 -4.93 -16.65 -3.15
N LEU A 79 -3.90 -16.05 -3.75
CA LEU A 79 -2.92 -16.77 -4.54
C LEU A 79 -1.51 -16.33 -4.17
N GLN A 80 -0.57 -17.25 -4.24
CA GLN A 80 0.84 -16.94 -4.41
C GLN A 80 1.13 -16.89 -5.91
N ALA A 81 1.89 -15.89 -6.36
CA ALA A 81 2.08 -15.62 -7.78
C ALA A 81 3.46 -15.05 -8.12
N ALA A 82 3.92 -15.36 -9.33
CA ALA A 82 5.11 -14.77 -9.94
C ALA A 82 4.94 -14.77 -11.47
N MET A 83 5.43 -13.74 -12.16
CA MET A 83 5.63 -13.84 -13.61
C MET A 83 6.62 -14.96 -13.90
N LYS A 84 6.34 -15.79 -14.91
CA LYS A 84 7.29 -16.82 -15.37
C LYS A 84 8.57 -16.18 -15.87
N GLU A 85 8.43 -15.06 -16.58
CA GLU A 85 9.52 -14.18 -16.99
C GLU A 85 9.43 -12.84 -16.24
N PRO A 86 10.22 -12.62 -15.17
CA PRO A 86 10.24 -11.38 -14.43
C PRO A 86 10.56 -10.17 -15.32
N ARG A 87 9.83 -9.07 -15.13
CA ARG A 87 10.02 -7.85 -15.91
C ARG A 87 11.14 -7.00 -15.32
N ASP A 88 12.11 -6.63 -16.16
CA ASP A 88 13.23 -5.80 -15.75
C ASP A 88 12.77 -4.46 -15.16
N GLY A 89 13.46 -4.02 -14.09
CA GLY A 89 13.11 -2.84 -13.29
C GLY A 89 11.88 -2.99 -12.39
N ALA A 90 11.18 -4.13 -12.38
CA ALA A 90 10.03 -4.34 -11.50
C ALA A 90 10.44 -4.52 -10.02
N GLN A 91 9.56 -4.10 -9.10
CA GLN A 91 9.78 -4.26 -7.67
C GLN A 91 9.83 -5.73 -7.23
N TRP A 92 9.10 -6.59 -7.93
CA TRP A 92 9.11 -8.04 -7.75
C TRP A 92 9.26 -8.68 -9.13
N THR A 93 8.20 -9.33 -9.65
CA THR A 93 8.24 -9.94 -10.98
C THR A 93 7.51 -9.13 -12.05
N GLY A 94 6.76 -8.09 -11.65
CA GLY A 94 6.13 -7.15 -12.60
C GLY A 94 4.66 -7.40 -12.91
N ILE A 95 3.95 -8.18 -12.09
CA ILE A 95 2.51 -8.48 -12.25
C ILE A 95 1.69 -7.20 -12.45
N THR A 96 1.80 -6.22 -11.55
CA THR A 96 1.01 -4.97 -11.59
C THR A 96 1.18 -4.20 -12.89
N THR A 97 2.44 -3.99 -13.32
CA THR A 97 2.72 -3.26 -14.56
C THR A 97 2.30 -4.06 -15.79
N ARG A 98 2.43 -5.40 -15.76
CA ARG A 98 1.99 -6.25 -16.87
C ARG A 98 0.46 -6.22 -17.02
N ILE A 99 -0.31 -6.21 -15.92
CA ILE A 99 -1.77 -6.04 -15.99
C ILE A 99 -2.11 -4.70 -16.66
N GLY A 100 -1.49 -3.60 -16.22
CA GLY A 100 -1.72 -2.28 -16.83
C GLY A 100 -1.35 -2.24 -18.32
N GLU A 101 -0.26 -2.90 -18.70
CA GLU A 101 0.19 -3.03 -20.09
C GLU A 101 -0.83 -3.81 -20.92
N ARG A 102 -1.28 -4.99 -20.45
CA ARG A 102 -2.30 -5.80 -21.14
C ARG A 102 -3.63 -5.07 -21.32
N LEU A 103 -4.05 -4.26 -20.34
CA LEU A 103 -5.27 -3.45 -20.44
C LEU A 103 -5.19 -2.43 -21.59
N LEU A 104 -4.02 -1.82 -21.80
CA LEU A 104 -3.78 -0.90 -22.91
C LEU A 104 -3.65 -1.67 -24.24
N GLU A 105 -2.90 -2.77 -24.29
CA GLU A 105 -2.70 -3.59 -25.50
C GLU A 105 -4.03 -4.13 -26.06
N THR A 106 -4.95 -4.50 -25.17
CA THR A 106 -6.27 -5.02 -25.54
C THR A 106 -7.31 -3.92 -25.80
N GLY A 107 -6.97 -2.66 -25.55
CA GLY A 107 -7.91 -1.54 -25.62
C GLY A 107 -9.05 -1.65 -24.60
N ALA A 108 -8.87 -2.40 -23.51
CA ALA A 108 -9.85 -2.51 -22.42
C ALA A 108 -9.95 -1.20 -21.61
N VAL A 109 -8.87 -0.41 -21.60
CA VAL A 109 -8.83 0.95 -21.05
C VAL A 109 -8.16 1.89 -22.05
N ASP A 110 -8.51 3.17 -21.95
CA ASP A 110 -7.90 4.26 -22.73
C ASP A 110 -6.64 4.81 -22.03
N ALA A 111 -6.60 4.72 -20.69
CA ALA A 111 -5.48 5.19 -19.90
C ALA A 111 -5.32 4.44 -18.57
N VAL A 112 -4.09 4.38 -18.09
CA VAL A 112 -3.73 3.90 -16.75
C VAL A 112 -3.21 5.08 -15.92
N LEU A 113 -3.91 5.39 -14.82
CA LEU A 113 -3.48 6.32 -13.78
C LEU A 113 -2.51 5.60 -12.84
N THR A 114 -1.27 6.05 -12.76
CA THR A 114 -0.26 5.47 -11.86
C THR A 114 0.81 6.51 -11.52
N MET A 115 2.02 6.07 -11.17
CA MET A 115 3.18 6.90 -10.91
C MET A 115 4.38 6.39 -11.69
N ALA A 116 5.15 7.32 -12.24
CA ALA A 116 6.48 7.10 -12.77
C ALA A 116 7.52 7.68 -11.80
N GLN A 117 8.78 7.53 -12.20
CA GLN A 117 9.91 8.18 -11.55
C GLN A 117 9.91 9.69 -11.86
N ASP A 118 10.15 10.54 -10.85
CA ASP A 118 10.45 11.96 -11.10
C ASP A 118 11.81 12.08 -11.84
N PRO A 119 11.92 12.86 -12.93
CA PRO A 119 13.17 13.00 -13.66
C PRO A 119 14.37 13.48 -12.83
N ALA A 120 14.12 14.22 -11.74
CA ALA A 120 15.16 14.73 -10.85
C ALA A 120 15.45 13.82 -9.65
N ASP A 121 14.59 12.85 -9.35
CA ASP A 121 14.74 11.97 -8.18
C ASP A 121 14.09 10.60 -8.41
N LYS A 122 14.92 9.55 -8.37
CA LYS A 122 14.47 8.19 -8.67
C LYS A 122 13.44 7.61 -7.72
N TRP A 123 13.42 8.09 -6.47
CA TRP A 123 12.52 7.60 -5.44
C TRP A 123 11.24 8.41 -5.36
N LYS A 124 11.28 9.66 -5.82
CA LYS A 124 10.13 10.55 -5.78
C LYS A 124 9.05 10.09 -6.76
N PRO A 125 7.81 9.88 -6.30
CA PRO A 125 6.71 9.52 -7.18
C PRO A 125 6.26 10.74 -8.00
N MET A 126 6.11 10.54 -9.31
CA MET A 126 5.47 11.49 -10.21
C MET A 126 4.18 10.86 -10.76
N PRO A 127 2.97 11.35 -10.39
CA PRO A 127 1.73 10.86 -10.96
C PRO A 127 1.70 11.00 -12.48
N VAL A 128 1.24 9.97 -13.20
CA VAL A 128 1.17 9.97 -14.67
C VAL A 128 -0.10 9.29 -15.18
N LEU A 129 -0.50 9.72 -16.38
CA LEU A 129 -1.43 9.05 -17.27
C LEU A 129 -0.63 8.29 -18.33
N VAL A 130 -0.72 6.97 -18.35
CA VAL A 130 -0.10 6.11 -19.37
C VAL A 130 -1.16 5.75 -20.41
N THR A 131 -0.87 6.01 -21.68
CA THR A 131 -1.84 5.84 -22.78
C THR A 131 -1.35 4.90 -23.87
N LYS A 132 -0.07 4.51 -23.83
CA LYS A 132 0.50 3.48 -24.70
C LYS A 132 1.10 2.35 -23.85
N PRO A 133 0.94 1.07 -24.25
CA PRO A 133 1.44 -0.08 -23.49
C PRO A 133 2.90 0.04 -23.04
N GLU A 134 3.78 0.45 -23.95
CA GLU A 134 5.22 0.58 -23.72
C GLU A 134 5.57 1.59 -22.62
N GLY A 135 4.66 2.54 -22.32
CA GLY A 135 4.82 3.49 -21.23
C GLY A 135 4.80 2.84 -19.85
N MET A 136 4.17 1.68 -19.69
CA MET A 136 4.08 0.98 -18.40
C MET A 136 5.43 0.52 -17.87
N ALA A 137 6.43 0.34 -18.75
CA ALA A 137 7.80 0.01 -18.34
C ALA A 137 8.42 1.11 -17.47
N GLN A 138 8.09 2.37 -17.72
CA GLN A 138 8.60 3.52 -16.96
C GLN A 138 7.97 3.64 -15.56
N CYS A 139 6.88 2.90 -15.31
CA CYS A 139 6.17 2.87 -14.04
C CYS A 139 6.58 1.70 -13.15
N ARG A 140 7.64 0.94 -13.49
CA ARG A 140 8.13 -0.21 -12.70
C ARG A 140 8.97 0.23 -11.50
N GLY A 141 8.85 -0.49 -10.38
CA GLY A 141 9.62 -0.26 -9.14
C GLY A 141 8.83 0.47 -8.05
N MET A 142 9.38 0.50 -6.84
CA MET A 142 8.80 1.22 -5.70
C MET A 142 9.24 2.68 -5.68
N ARG A 143 8.31 3.58 -5.37
CA ARG A 143 8.55 5.01 -5.14
C ARG A 143 8.11 5.33 -3.72
N MET A 144 8.86 6.19 -3.05
CA MET A 144 8.64 6.54 -1.65
C MET A 144 8.38 8.04 -1.55
N GLY A 145 7.25 8.40 -0.95
CA GLY A 145 6.70 9.75 -1.02
C GLY A 145 5.19 9.75 -1.18
N TYR A 146 4.59 10.93 -1.07
CA TYR A 146 3.17 11.10 -1.41
C TYR A 146 3.00 11.27 -2.92
N ALA A 147 2.08 10.50 -3.48
CA ALA A 147 1.71 10.53 -4.89
C ALA A 147 0.26 11.01 -5.02
N PRO A 148 0.00 12.27 -5.41
CA PRO A 148 -1.35 12.78 -5.57
C PRO A 148 -2.05 12.29 -6.84
N SER A 149 -2.03 10.97 -7.09
CA SER A 149 -2.51 10.35 -8.33
C SER A 149 -3.97 10.63 -8.64
N LEU A 150 -4.84 10.82 -7.64
CA LEU A 150 -6.25 11.12 -7.90
C LEU A 150 -6.49 12.53 -8.47
N ALA A 151 -5.50 13.43 -8.37
CA ALA A 151 -5.57 14.74 -9.03
C ALA A 151 -5.64 14.62 -10.56
N LEU A 152 -5.22 13.46 -11.11
CA LEU A 152 -5.23 13.19 -12.55
C LEU A 152 -6.60 12.73 -13.07
N LEU A 153 -7.59 12.46 -12.20
CA LEU A 153 -8.92 12.00 -12.63
C LEU A 153 -9.65 13.05 -13.49
N GLU A 154 -9.59 14.32 -13.09
CA GLU A 154 -10.20 15.42 -13.85
C GLU A 154 -9.49 15.67 -15.20
N PRO A 155 -8.14 15.76 -15.26
CA PRO A 155 -7.40 15.76 -16.51
C PRO A 155 -7.70 14.56 -17.41
N ALA A 156 -7.80 13.34 -16.86
CA ALA A 156 -8.12 12.14 -17.64
C ALA A 156 -9.48 12.26 -18.33
N ARG A 157 -10.49 12.72 -17.59
CA ARG A 157 -11.84 12.95 -18.12
C ARG A 157 -11.85 14.09 -19.14
N ALA A 158 -11.11 15.17 -18.90
CA ALA A 158 -11.00 16.30 -19.83
C ALA A 158 -10.32 15.90 -21.15
N ALA A 159 -9.38 14.94 -21.10
CA ALA A 159 -8.75 14.34 -22.28
C ALA A 159 -9.67 13.35 -23.02
N GLY A 160 -10.89 13.12 -22.54
CA GLY A 160 -11.88 12.25 -23.19
C GLY A 160 -11.73 10.77 -22.88
N TYR A 161 -10.84 10.37 -21.95
CA TYR A 161 -10.73 8.98 -21.53
C TYR A 161 -11.98 8.56 -20.75
N LYS A 162 -12.54 7.41 -21.13
CA LYS A 162 -13.81 6.92 -20.57
C LYS A 162 -13.63 5.64 -19.78
N ARG A 163 -12.66 4.82 -20.17
CA ARG A 163 -12.33 3.54 -19.54
C ARG A 163 -10.93 3.68 -18.98
N ILE A 164 -10.77 3.63 -17.67
CA ILE A 164 -9.45 3.82 -17.05
C ILE A 164 -9.11 2.68 -16.10
N ALA A 165 -7.82 2.49 -15.87
CA ALA A 165 -7.33 1.74 -14.72
C ALA A 165 -6.62 2.68 -13.76
N VAL A 166 -6.70 2.40 -12.46
CA VAL A 166 -5.92 3.10 -11.43
C VAL A 166 -5.06 2.07 -10.70
N ILE A 167 -3.75 2.30 -10.68
CA ILE A 167 -2.80 1.58 -9.84
C ILE A 167 -2.52 2.45 -8.62
N GLY A 168 -2.89 1.99 -7.43
CA GLY A 168 -2.82 2.84 -6.25
C GLY A 168 -2.73 2.10 -4.92
N ILE A 169 -2.37 2.85 -3.89
CA ILE A 169 -2.29 2.40 -2.49
C ILE A 169 -3.65 2.61 -1.76
N PRO A 170 -3.87 2.01 -0.58
CA PRO A 170 -5.17 1.97 0.08
C PRO A 170 -5.83 3.34 0.30
N CYS A 171 -5.07 4.36 0.70
CA CYS A 171 -5.62 5.70 0.93
C CYS A 171 -6.11 6.42 -0.34
N GLN A 172 -5.49 6.12 -1.48
CA GLN A 172 -5.98 6.59 -2.78
C GLN A 172 -7.19 5.78 -3.20
N VAL A 173 -7.14 4.44 -3.09
CA VAL A 173 -8.24 3.58 -3.52
C VAL A 173 -9.52 3.85 -2.71
N TYR A 174 -9.43 4.04 -1.40
CA TYR A 174 -10.60 4.41 -0.59
C TYR A 174 -11.26 5.70 -1.10
N ALA A 175 -10.46 6.74 -1.31
CA ALA A 175 -10.97 8.03 -1.78
C ALA A 175 -11.54 7.93 -3.22
N LEU A 176 -10.88 7.18 -4.09
CA LEU A 176 -11.35 6.88 -5.44
C LEU A 176 -12.74 6.23 -5.42
N ARG A 177 -12.91 5.16 -4.63
CA ARG A 177 -14.18 4.41 -4.54
C ARG A 177 -15.31 5.23 -3.93
N SER A 178 -14.99 6.10 -2.97
CA SER A 178 -15.96 7.04 -2.40
C SER A 178 -16.45 8.08 -3.40
N LEU A 179 -15.65 8.41 -4.42
CA LEU A 179 -15.99 9.41 -5.45
C LEU A 179 -16.45 8.78 -6.76
N GLU A 180 -16.27 7.47 -6.94
CA GLU A 180 -16.40 6.74 -8.22
C GLU A 180 -17.66 7.11 -9.01
N GLN A 181 -18.83 7.12 -8.36
CA GLN A 181 -20.11 7.42 -9.00
C GLN A 181 -20.19 8.84 -9.60
N LYS A 182 -19.39 9.79 -9.09
CA LYS A 182 -19.35 11.19 -9.54
C LYS A 182 -18.32 11.42 -10.65
N LEU A 183 -17.45 10.46 -10.92
CA LEU A 183 -16.33 10.63 -11.87
C LEU A 183 -16.77 10.51 -13.33
N GLY A 184 -17.85 9.77 -13.61
CA GLY A 184 -18.42 9.64 -14.96
C GLY A 184 -17.61 8.78 -15.93
N PHE A 185 -16.74 7.90 -15.44
CA PHE A 185 -16.07 6.89 -16.27
C PHE A 185 -17.02 5.74 -16.61
N GLU A 186 -16.98 5.25 -17.85
CA GLU A 186 -17.75 4.09 -18.32
C GLU A 186 -17.21 2.78 -17.72
N ARG A 187 -15.89 2.71 -17.47
CA ARG A 187 -15.24 1.58 -16.81
C ARG A 187 -14.08 2.05 -15.94
N LEU A 188 -13.97 1.50 -14.73
CA LEU A 188 -12.87 1.73 -13.81
C LEU A 188 -12.35 0.38 -13.29
N TYR A 189 -11.10 0.06 -13.59
CA TYR A 189 -10.36 -1.03 -12.96
C TYR A 189 -9.42 -0.48 -11.88
N VAL A 190 -9.29 -1.19 -10.76
CA VAL A 190 -8.38 -0.80 -9.68
C VAL A 190 -7.42 -1.94 -9.34
N ILE A 191 -6.13 -1.70 -9.61
CA ILE A 191 -5.04 -2.60 -9.25
C ILE A 191 -4.39 -2.03 -7.98
N GLY A 192 -4.72 -2.64 -6.84
CA GLY A 192 -4.21 -2.21 -5.55
C GLY A 192 -2.84 -2.81 -5.25
N THR A 193 -2.00 -2.07 -4.53
CA THR A 193 -0.87 -2.64 -3.79
C THR A 193 -1.12 -2.48 -2.29
N PRO A 194 -0.67 -3.42 -1.44
CA PRO A 194 -0.71 -3.20 -0.01
C PRO A 194 0.28 -2.09 0.34
N CYS A 195 -0.03 -1.33 1.40
CA CYS A 195 0.85 -0.28 1.87
C CYS A 195 0.78 -0.19 3.40
N SER A 196 1.93 -0.21 4.03
CA SER A 196 2.12 0.30 5.38
C SER A 196 3.31 1.25 5.34
N ASP A 197 3.32 2.20 6.27
CA ASP A 197 4.55 2.89 6.67
C ASP A 197 5.25 3.68 5.53
N ASN A 198 4.46 4.36 4.69
CA ASN A 198 5.01 5.33 3.74
C ASN A 198 5.53 6.59 4.48
N THR A 199 6.35 7.39 3.81
CA THR A 199 6.93 8.63 4.33
C THR A 199 7.10 9.65 3.21
N THR A 200 7.65 10.84 3.50
CA THR A 200 8.05 11.80 2.46
C THR A 200 9.34 11.34 1.79
N THR A 201 9.56 11.77 0.55
CA THR A 201 10.77 11.42 -0.20
C THR A 201 12.03 11.87 0.53
N GLU A 202 12.00 13.06 1.16
CA GLU A 202 13.12 13.64 1.90
C GLU A 202 13.48 12.78 3.12
N ASN A 203 12.48 12.33 3.88
CA ASN A 203 12.70 11.42 4.98
C ASN A 203 13.24 10.08 4.47
N PHE A 204 12.71 9.56 3.37
CA PHE A 204 13.20 8.33 2.78
C PHE A 204 14.68 8.39 2.39
N HIS A 205 15.15 9.49 1.77
CA HIS A 205 16.58 9.71 1.52
C HIS A 205 17.40 9.68 2.82
N GLY A 206 16.91 10.33 3.87
CA GLY A 206 17.55 10.26 5.19
C GLY A 206 17.60 8.83 5.78
N PHE A 207 16.69 7.93 5.39
CA PHE A 207 16.80 6.51 5.74
C PHE A 207 17.85 5.79 4.89
N LEU A 208 17.94 6.08 3.59
CA LEU A 208 18.98 5.51 2.71
C LEU A 208 20.38 5.88 3.20
N ASP A 209 20.58 7.13 3.65
CA ASP A 209 21.85 7.61 4.25
C ASP A 209 22.28 6.80 5.48
N LEU A 210 21.33 6.19 6.20
CA LEU A 210 21.63 5.33 7.35
C LEU A 210 21.98 3.89 6.96
N LEU A 211 21.73 3.48 5.71
CA LEU A 211 21.92 2.11 5.23
C LEU A 211 23.20 1.92 4.42
N SER A 212 23.77 2.98 3.85
CA SER A 212 24.92 2.92 2.95
C SER A 212 25.72 4.22 3.01
N ASP A 213 27.05 4.12 2.88
CA ASP A 213 27.93 5.30 2.71
C ASP A 213 27.83 5.92 1.30
N LYS A 214 27.16 5.21 0.36
CA LYS A 214 26.87 5.65 -1.02
C LYS A 214 25.38 5.46 -1.35
N PRO A 215 24.47 6.16 -0.66
CA PRO A 215 23.02 5.94 -0.79
C PRO A 215 22.50 6.23 -2.20
N GLU A 216 23.13 7.12 -2.94
CA GLU A 216 22.81 7.47 -4.33
C GLU A 216 22.95 6.29 -5.29
N THR A 217 23.74 5.28 -4.94
CA THR A 217 23.91 4.07 -5.76
C THR A 217 22.83 3.02 -5.52
N ILE A 218 21.96 3.17 -4.51
CA ILE A 218 20.87 2.22 -4.23
C ILE A 218 19.78 2.37 -5.30
N THR A 219 19.44 1.30 -6.01
CA THR A 219 18.43 1.26 -7.08
C THR A 219 17.18 0.48 -6.69
N TYR A 220 17.24 -0.27 -5.59
CA TYR A 220 16.17 -1.14 -5.13
C TYR A 220 16.18 -1.22 -3.61
N LEU A 221 15.00 -1.23 -3.01
CA LEU A 221 14.80 -1.49 -1.59
C LEU A 221 13.50 -2.27 -1.41
N GLU A 222 13.52 -3.35 -0.65
CA GLU A 222 12.29 -4.08 -0.28
C GLU A 222 12.37 -4.60 1.15
N PHE A 223 11.29 -4.45 1.91
CA PHE A 223 11.14 -5.04 3.24
C PHE A 223 10.46 -6.40 3.08
N ARG A 224 11.26 -7.47 3.00
CA ARG A 224 10.77 -8.79 2.64
C ARG A 224 10.08 -9.50 3.82
N ALA A 225 9.25 -10.49 3.49
CA ALA A 225 8.52 -11.31 4.46
C ALA A 225 9.41 -12.30 5.25
N ASP A 226 10.71 -12.36 4.95
CA ASP A 226 11.72 -13.16 5.64
C ASP A 226 12.55 -12.32 6.64
N TYR A 227 12.03 -11.17 7.06
CA TYR A 227 12.65 -10.28 8.06
C TYR A 227 13.97 -9.63 7.62
N HIS A 228 14.21 -9.52 6.31
CA HIS A 228 15.36 -8.84 5.73
C HIS A 228 14.93 -7.67 4.86
N VAL A 229 15.73 -6.62 4.85
CA VAL A 229 15.69 -5.57 3.83
C VAL A 229 16.69 -5.94 2.74
N GLU A 230 16.21 -6.08 1.52
CA GLU A 230 17.06 -6.27 0.36
C GLU A 230 17.37 -4.91 -0.27
N LEU A 231 18.65 -4.63 -0.50
CA LEU A 231 19.14 -3.49 -1.25
C LEU A 231 19.85 -3.97 -2.50
N ARG A 232 19.62 -3.31 -3.63
CA ARG A 232 20.43 -3.49 -4.84
C ARG A 232 21.05 -2.17 -5.25
N PHE A 233 22.22 -2.26 -5.88
CA PHE A 233 23.05 -1.11 -6.22
C PHE A 233 23.29 -1.02 -7.73
N THR A 234 23.70 0.16 -8.21
CA THR A 234 24.01 0.39 -9.64
C THR A 234 25.15 -0.47 -10.18
N ASP A 235 26.03 -0.97 -9.30
CA ASP A 235 27.14 -1.86 -9.65
C ASP A 235 26.73 -3.36 -9.70
N GLY A 236 25.45 -3.67 -9.47
CA GLY A 236 24.92 -5.03 -9.43
C GLY A 236 25.05 -5.72 -8.08
N ARG A 237 25.66 -5.09 -7.07
CA ARG A 237 25.73 -5.65 -5.71
C ARG A 237 24.33 -5.79 -5.12
N VAL A 238 24.14 -6.86 -4.35
CA VAL A 238 22.94 -7.10 -3.52
C VAL A 238 23.37 -7.20 -2.07
N GLN A 239 22.64 -6.54 -1.18
CA GLN A 239 22.89 -6.56 0.26
C GLN A 239 21.59 -6.87 1.00
N GLU A 240 21.65 -7.79 1.96
CA GLU A 240 20.52 -8.15 2.81
C GLU A 240 20.80 -7.74 4.26
N ILE A 241 19.88 -6.96 4.85
CA ILE A 241 20.01 -6.44 6.21
C ILE A 241 18.87 -7.00 7.06
N PRO A 242 19.15 -7.82 8.10
CA PRO A 242 18.13 -8.25 9.04
C PRO A 242 17.41 -7.06 9.69
N PHE A 243 16.08 -7.12 9.86
CA PHE A 243 15.27 -6.04 10.44
C PHE A 243 15.79 -5.59 11.83
N LEU A 244 16.29 -6.52 12.63
CA LEU A 244 16.84 -6.23 13.97
C LEU A 244 18.11 -5.37 13.93
N LEU A 245 18.80 -5.32 12.78
CA LEU A 245 20.01 -4.54 12.57
C LEU A 245 19.73 -3.19 11.89
N LEU A 246 18.48 -2.93 11.49
CA LEU A 246 18.11 -1.64 10.92
C LEU A 246 18.26 -0.52 11.94
N PRO A 247 18.75 0.66 11.53
CA PRO A 247 18.97 1.81 12.41
C PRO A 247 17.66 2.58 12.70
N ILE A 248 16.54 1.88 12.95
CA ILE A 248 15.21 2.47 13.15
C ILE A 248 15.20 3.47 14.31
N SER A 249 15.98 3.23 15.36
CA SER A 249 16.10 4.15 16.51
C SER A 249 16.78 5.48 16.17
N LYS A 250 17.43 5.60 15.02
CA LYS A 250 18.05 6.84 14.53
C LYS A 250 17.13 7.64 13.61
N LEU A 251 15.97 7.10 13.25
CA LEU A 251 14.99 7.80 12.43
C LEU A 251 14.40 8.98 13.21
N LYS A 252 14.03 10.03 12.47
CA LYS A 252 13.32 11.16 13.05
C LYS A 252 11.96 10.70 13.64
N PRO A 253 11.47 11.32 14.74
CA PRO A 253 10.19 10.94 15.35
C PRO A 253 8.99 10.99 14.39
N ASP A 254 9.04 11.90 13.42
CA ASP A 254 8.04 12.15 12.37
C ASP A 254 8.30 11.38 11.07
N PHE A 255 9.32 10.50 11.03
CA PHE A 255 9.65 9.71 9.84
C PHE A 255 8.43 8.99 9.28
N PHE A 256 7.66 8.30 10.14
CA PHE A 256 6.36 7.78 9.73
C PHE A 256 5.28 8.78 10.15
N PRO A 257 4.55 9.38 9.19
CA PRO A 257 3.48 10.31 9.50
C PRO A 257 2.36 9.59 10.23
N ILE A 258 1.64 10.34 11.07
CA ILE A 258 0.55 9.77 11.88
C ILE A 258 -0.53 9.11 11.00
N THR A 259 -0.77 9.63 9.81
CA THR A 259 -1.68 9.04 8.81
C THR A 259 -1.24 7.63 8.43
N CYS A 260 0.04 7.42 8.10
CA CYS A 260 0.53 6.08 7.80
C CYS A 260 0.48 5.17 9.03
N ARG A 261 0.86 5.66 10.22
CA ARG A 261 0.77 4.89 11.49
C ARG A 261 -0.66 4.50 11.89
N THR A 262 -1.66 5.23 11.39
CA THR A 262 -3.08 5.05 11.76
C THR A 262 -3.96 4.62 10.57
N CYS A 263 -3.35 4.16 9.48
CA CYS A 263 -4.09 3.62 8.34
C CYS A 263 -4.75 2.28 8.70
N VAL A 264 -6.04 2.17 8.36
CA VAL A 264 -6.92 1.06 8.73
C VAL A 264 -7.08 -0.01 7.64
N ASP A 265 -6.34 0.11 6.54
CA ASP A 265 -6.44 -0.79 5.40
C ASP A 265 -5.07 -1.07 4.79
N TYR A 266 -4.32 -1.99 5.40
CA TYR A 266 -3.03 -2.42 4.86
C TYR A 266 -3.21 -3.19 3.53
N THR A 267 -4.28 -3.95 3.38
CA THR A 267 -4.43 -4.93 2.28
C THR A 267 -5.05 -4.34 1.02
N ASN A 268 -5.39 -3.04 1.03
CA ASN A 268 -6.06 -2.36 -0.07
C ASN A 268 -7.40 -3.04 -0.39
N THR A 269 -8.28 -3.06 0.60
CA THR A 269 -9.50 -3.87 0.64
C THR A 269 -10.44 -3.55 -0.52
N LEU A 270 -10.44 -2.31 -1.00
CA LEU A 270 -11.39 -1.81 -2.00
C LEU A 270 -10.86 -1.85 -3.45
N ALA A 271 -9.72 -2.52 -3.69
CA ALA A 271 -9.22 -2.78 -5.03
C ALA A 271 -10.05 -3.86 -5.76
N ASP A 272 -9.88 -4.01 -7.07
CA ASP A 272 -10.43 -5.17 -7.79
C ASP A 272 -9.49 -6.39 -7.66
N ILE A 273 -8.18 -6.14 -7.70
CA ILE A 273 -7.13 -7.08 -7.35
C ILE A 273 -6.08 -6.37 -6.49
N THR A 274 -5.64 -6.97 -5.39
CA THR A 274 -4.45 -6.52 -4.65
C THR A 274 -3.26 -7.36 -5.07
N VAL A 275 -2.16 -6.72 -5.46
CA VAL A 275 -0.87 -7.34 -5.78
C VAL A 275 0.16 -6.92 -4.73
N GLY A 276 0.58 -7.86 -3.89
CA GLY A 276 1.50 -7.62 -2.76
C GLY A 276 2.56 -8.70 -2.63
N TYR A 277 3.12 -8.83 -1.42
CA TYR A 277 4.18 -9.82 -1.13
C TYR A 277 4.02 -10.52 0.23
N MET A 278 3.32 -9.90 1.19
CA MET A 278 3.42 -10.29 2.62
C MET A 278 3.09 -11.77 2.89
N ALA A 279 2.16 -12.36 2.13
CA ALA A 279 1.79 -13.77 2.25
C ALA A 279 2.40 -14.68 1.16
N GLY A 280 3.24 -14.14 0.27
CA GLY A 280 3.73 -14.83 -0.93
C GLY A 280 5.04 -15.61 -0.76
N ARG A 281 5.65 -15.62 0.43
CA ARG A 281 6.86 -16.42 0.76
C ARG A 281 8.04 -16.24 -0.20
N GLY A 282 8.41 -15.00 -0.47
CA GLY A 282 9.48 -14.68 -1.43
C GLY A 282 8.99 -14.55 -2.87
N GLU A 283 7.69 -14.73 -3.09
CA GLU A 283 6.98 -14.37 -4.31
C GLU A 283 5.89 -13.33 -4.00
N GLN A 284 5.12 -12.95 -5.01
CA GLN A 284 4.01 -12.04 -4.85
C GLN A 284 2.78 -12.77 -4.30
N TRP A 285 1.90 -12.01 -3.68
CA TRP A 285 0.64 -12.45 -3.10
C TRP A 285 -0.51 -11.68 -3.75
N LEU A 286 -1.50 -12.39 -4.26
CA LEU A 286 -2.66 -11.81 -4.90
C LEU A 286 -3.92 -12.03 -4.07
N LEU A 287 -4.71 -10.97 -3.90
CA LEU A 287 -6.11 -11.06 -3.51
C LEU A 287 -6.97 -10.66 -4.70
N VAL A 288 -7.63 -11.61 -5.33
CA VAL A 288 -8.62 -11.33 -6.38
C VAL A 288 -9.95 -11.05 -5.68
N ARG A 289 -10.44 -9.80 -5.73
CA ARG A 289 -11.48 -9.33 -4.80
C ARG A 289 -12.89 -9.46 -5.35
N ASN A 290 -13.06 -9.21 -6.63
CA ASN A 290 -14.33 -9.26 -7.34
C ASN A 290 -14.13 -9.75 -8.79
N GLU A 291 -15.20 -9.74 -9.59
CA GLU A 291 -15.18 -10.20 -10.98
C GLU A 291 -14.21 -9.40 -11.85
N ARG A 292 -14.15 -8.07 -11.65
CA ARG A 292 -13.13 -7.22 -12.30
C ARG A 292 -11.72 -7.70 -11.98
N GLY A 293 -11.46 -8.12 -10.74
CA GLY A 293 -10.19 -8.72 -10.36
C GLY A 293 -9.85 -10.00 -11.11
N GLU A 294 -10.85 -10.86 -11.38
CA GLU A 294 -10.66 -12.08 -12.18
C GLU A 294 -10.35 -11.72 -13.63
N GLU A 295 -11.06 -10.74 -14.21
CA GLU A 295 -10.74 -10.20 -15.55
C GLU A 295 -9.28 -9.74 -15.61
N LEU A 296 -8.83 -8.96 -14.62
CA LEU A 296 -7.45 -8.45 -14.54
C LEU A 296 -6.42 -9.57 -14.45
N LEU A 297 -6.66 -10.61 -13.65
CA LEU A 297 -5.75 -11.74 -13.55
C LEU A 297 -5.73 -12.57 -14.85
N ASN A 298 -6.89 -12.78 -15.47
CA ASN A 298 -7.03 -13.56 -16.69
C ASN A 298 -6.29 -12.94 -17.89
N LEU A 299 -6.10 -11.61 -17.92
CA LEU A 299 -5.29 -10.93 -18.93
C LEU A 299 -3.85 -11.42 -19.02
N LEU A 300 -3.31 -11.96 -17.93
CA LEU A 300 -1.95 -12.50 -17.87
C LEU A 300 -1.86 -13.93 -18.42
N GLY A 301 -2.97 -14.68 -18.46
CA GLY A 301 -3.01 -16.07 -18.93
C GLY A 301 -1.87 -16.92 -18.37
N ASP A 302 -1.13 -17.58 -19.26
CA ASP A 302 0.01 -18.42 -18.91
C ASP A 302 1.30 -17.64 -18.60
N GLU A 303 1.33 -16.32 -18.67
CA GLU A 303 2.54 -15.55 -18.29
C GLU A 303 2.79 -15.58 -16.77
N VAL A 304 1.78 -15.90 -15.96
CA VAL A 304 1.85 -15.94 -14.50
C VAL A 304 1.79 -17.37 -13.98
N ARG A 305 2.71 -17.71 -13.06
CA ARG A 305 2.61 -18.92 -12.25
C ARG A 305 1.77 -18.62 -11.02
N LEU A 306 0.81 -19.50 -10.72
CA LEU A 306 -0.09 -19.39 -9.58
C LEU A 306 0.01 -20.65 -8.71
N SER A 307 -0.01 -20.47 -7.41
CA SER A 307 -0.12 -21.55 -6.42
C SER A 307 -0.96 -21.10 -5.22
N GLU A 308 -1.38 -22.06 -4.40
CA GLU A 308 -2.05 -21.76 -3.14
C GLU A 308 -1.05 -21.21 -2.12
N PRO A 309 -1.38 -20.11 -1.41
CA PRO A 309 -0.55 -19.62 -0.32
C PRO A 309 -0.44 -20.66 0.81
N THR A 310 0.73 -20.73 1.45
CA THR A 310 0.92 -21.58 2.64
C THR A 310 0.88 -20.76 3.93
N SER A 311 0.64 -21.42 5.06
CA SER A 311 0.61 -20.80 6.39
C SER A 311 1.42 -21.63 7.37
N ALA A 312 2.33 -21.00 8.14
CA ALA A 312 3.14 -21.70 9.14
C ALA A 312 3.58 -20.77 10.28
N GLY A 313 3.89 -21.34 11.43
CA GLY A 313 4.32 -20.60 12.63
C GLY A 313 3.15 -20.09 13.46
N ASN A 314 3.44 -19.23 14.44
CA ASN A 314 2.44 -18.65 15.34
C ASN A 314 2.72 -17.15 15.52
N ARG A 315 1.73 -16.31 15.20
CA ARG A 315 1.88 -14.85 15.28
C ARG A 315 1.62 -14.24 16.66
N THR A 316 0.94 -14.95 17.57
CA THR A 316 0.42 -14.36 18.82
C THR A 316 1.52 -13.75 19.69
N ALA A 317 2.61 -14.48 19.93
CA ALA A 317 3.72 -13.96 20.74
C ALA A 317 4.45 -12.78 20.08
N PRO A 318 4.81 -12.83 18.77
CA PRO A 318 5.33 -11.66 18.06
C PRO A 318 4.42 -10.42 18.12
N VAL A 319 3.11 -10.57 17.94
CA VAL A 319 2.16 -9.44 17.98
C VAL A 319 2.05 -8.88 19.40
N LYS A 320 2.01 -9.72 20.45
CA LYS A 320 2.08 -9.25 21.85
C LYS A 320 3.37 -8.50 22.16
N GLY A 321 4.50 -8.98 21.63
CA GLY A 321 5.79 -8.30 21.77
C GLY A 321 5.80 -6.94 21.08
N PHE A 322 5.23 -6.85 19.87
CA PHE A 322 5.05 -5.60 19.15
C PHE A 322 4.16 -4.63 19.94
N LEU A 323 3.00 -5.09 20.42
CA LEU A 323 2.09 -4.31 21.27
C LEU A 323 2.83 -3.66 22.43
N LYS A 324 3.52 -4.47 23.26
CA LYS A 324 4.27 -3.97 24.42
C LYS A 324 5.32 -2.93 24.03
N ASN A 325 6.05 -3.15 22.94
CA ASN A 325 7.06 -2.20 22.49
C ASN A 325 6.44 -0.89 21.98
N THR A 326 5.31 -0.98 21.26
CA THR A 326 4.56 0.19 20.79
C THR A 326 3.98 0.98 21.95
N GLU A 327 3.47 0.33 22.99
CA GLU A 327 3.02 1.00 24.22
C GLU A 327 4.18 1.74 24.93
N LEU A 328 5.35 1.11 25.04
CA LEU A 328 6.53 1.74 25.66
C LEU A 328 7.00 2.95 24.85
N ALA A 329 7.12 2.81 23.53
CA ALA A 329 7.48 3.90 22.63
C ALA A 329 6.42 5.02 22.65
N ALA A 330 5.13 4.64 22.73
CA ALA A 330 4.03 5.56 22.91
C ALA A 330 3.99 6.22 24.30
N GLY A 331 4.55 5.59 25.33
CA GLY A 331 4.66 6.14 26.68
C GLY A 331 5.89 7.03 26.89
N GLY A 332 6.78 7.14 25.90
CA GLY A 332 8.07 7.82 26.06
C GLY A 332 9.06 7.04 26.94
N LEU A 333 8.80 5.76 27.18
CA LEU A 333 9.65 4.89 27.99
C LEU A 333 10.76 4.28 27.13
N PRO A 334 11.96 4.07 27.68
CA PRO A 334 13.06 3.46 26.94
C PRO A 334 12.66 2.05 26.52
N VAL A 335 12.58 1.83 25.20
CA VAL A 335 12.39 0.50 24.64
C VAL A 335 13.69 -0.25 24.86
N ARG A 336 13.70 -1.25 25.75
CA ARG A 336 14.84 -2.16 25.89
C ARG A 336 14.93 -3.01 24.63
N GLY A 337 15.70 -2.51 23.67
CA GLY A 337 16.04 -3.26 22.47
C GLY A 337 16.77 -4.55 22.82
N MET A 338 16.70 -5.52 21.93
CA MET A 338 17.47 -6.75 22.04
C MET A 338 18.98 -6.42 22.16
N PRO A 339 19.74 -7.07 23.08
CA PRO A 339 21.17 -6.86 23.20
C PRO A 339 21.88 -7.06 21.85
N ASN A 340 22.85 -6.20 21.53
CA ASN A 340 23.49 -6.19 20.20
C ASN A 340 24.11 -7.55 19.82
N TRP A 341 24.67 -8.28 20.79
CA TRP A 341 25.26 -9.60 20.56
C TRP A 341 24.22 -10.69 20.22
N LEU A 342 22.95 -10.51 20.62
CA LEU A 342 21.87 -11.48 20.38
C LEU A 342 21.14 -11.25 19.04
N ARG A 343 21.23 -10.03 18.47
CA ARG A 343 20.55 -9.65 17.24
C ARG A 343 20.93 -10.50 16.02
N PRO A 344 22.22 -10.83 15.77
CA PRO A 344 22.59 -11.67 14.62
C PRO A 344 21.99 -13.09 14.73
N PHE A 345 22.04 -13.69 15.92
CA PHE A 345 21.47 -15.02 16.16
C PHE A 345 19.95 -15.04 15.94
N MET A 346 19.24 -14.06 16.51
CA MET A 346 17.79 -13.95 16.31
C MET A 346 17.42 -13.62 14.87
N GLY A 347 18.22 -12.81 14.18
CA GLY A 347 18.06 -12.53 12.75
C GLY A 347 18.15 -13.79 11.88
N TRP A 348 19.03 -14.73 12.23
CA TRP A 348 19.12 -16.04 11.57
C TRP A 348 17.97 -16.99 11.95
N LEU A 349 17.48 -16.92 13.19
CA LEU A 349 16.46 -17.83 13.71
C LEU A 349 15.03 -17.44 13.27
N MET A 350 14.69 -16.15 13.31
CA MET A 350 13.33 -15.64 13.06
C MET A 350 12.72 -16.10 11.72
N PRO A 351 13.45 -16.12 10.58
CA PRO A 351 12.91 -16.61 9.31
C PRO A 351 12.51 -18.10 9.33
N LYS A 352 13.04 -18.88 10.28
CA LYS A 352 12.81 -20.34 10.37
C LYS A 352 11.69 -20.71 11.34
N VAL A 353 11.52 -19.94 12.41
CA VAL A 353 10.56 -20.26 13.50
C VAL A 353 9.39 -19.27 13.59
N GLY A 354 9.54 -18.08 13.00
CA GLY A 354 8.52 -17.04 12.99
C GLY A 354 7.30 -17.38 12.12
N PRO A 355 6.24 -16.56 12.21
CA PRO A 355 5.09 -16.67 11.32
C PRO A 355 5.53 -16.50 9.85
N ARG A 356 4.98 -17.32 8.96
CA ARG A 356 5.34 -17.38 7.53
C ARG A 356 4.10 -17.51 6.65
N GLY A 357 4.20 -16.98 5.43
CA GLY A 357 3.11 -16.98 4.46
C GLY A 357 1.89 -16.25 5.01
N LEU A 358 0.71 -16.85 4.94
CA LEU A 358 -0.52 -16.24 5.47
C LEU A 358 -0.40 -15.83 6.94
N GLU A 359 0.31 -16.60 7.76
CA GLU A 359 0.44 -16.29 9.18
C GLU A 359 1.26 -15.02 9.42
N PHE A 360 2.26 -14.75 8.56
CA PHE A 360 2.99 -13.49 8.57
C PHE A 360 2.09 -12.34 8.12
N GLY A 361 1.31 -12.53 7.05
CA GLY A 361 0.32 -11.54 6.60
C GLY A 361 -0.66 -11.15 7.71
N ARG A 362 -1.25 -12.14 8.42
CA ARG A 362 -2.14 -11.90 9.57
C ARG A 362 -1.41 -11.14 10.68
N ALA A 363 -0.17 -11.52 11.01
CA ALA A 363 0.64 -10.83 12.01
C ALA A 363 0.83 -9.35 11.68
N ARG A 364 1.14 -9.03 10.42
CA ARG A 364 1.35 -7.65 9.95
C ARG A 364 0.07 -6.82 9.98
N VAL A 365 -1.07 -7.42 9.63
CA VAL A 365 -2.39 -6.77 9.73
C VAL A 365 -2.75 -6.47 11.19
N GLU A 366 -2.58 -7.44 12.10
CA GLU A 366 -2.85 -7.23 13.53
C GLU A 366 -1.90 -6.21 14.16
N MET A 367 -0.60 -6.25 13.86
CA MET A 367 0.37 -5.23 14.29
C MET A 367 -0.05 -3.84 13.83
N LYS A 368 -0.53 -3.72 12.58
CA LYS A 368 -1.00 -2.43 12.05
C LYS A 368 -2.26 -1.91 12.75
N ALA A 369 -3.18 -2.81 13.09
CA ALA A 369 -4.37 -2.48 13.85
C ALA A 369 -4.01 -2.01 15.27
N VAL A 370 -3.08 -2.71 15.94
CA VAL A 370 -2.53 -2.30 17.25
C VAL A 370 -1.90 -0.91 17.17
N GLU A 371 -1.00 -0.70 16.20
CA GLU A 371 -0.34 0.58 15.99
C GLU A 371 -1.36 1.71 15.81
N THR A 372 -2.40 1.47 15.00
CA THR A 372 -3.46 2.45 14.74
C THR A 372 -4.16 2.89 16.01
N VAL A 373 -4.63 1.95 16.83
CA VAL A 373 -5.37 2.26 18.06
C VAL A 373 -4.48 3.02 19.05
N LEU A 374 -3.25 2.55 19.29
CA LEU A 374 -2.36 3.18 20.27
C LEU A 374 -1.94 4.58 19.85
N HIS A 375 -1.61 4.79 18.57
CA HIS A 375 -1.21 6.10 18.09
C HIS A 375 -2.37 7.09 18.06
N LEU A 376 -3.60 6.66 17.72
CA LEU A 376 -4.78 7.53 17.82
C LEU A 376 -5.12 7.86 19.27
N ARG A 377 -5.03 6.90 20.20
CA ARG A 377 -5.27 7.17 21.65
C ARG A 377 -4.34 8.24 22.19
N ARG A 378 -3.07 8.21 21.76
CA ARG A 378 -2.07 9.18 22.21
C ARG A 378 -2.24 10.56 21.57
N ASN A 379 -2.47 10.62 20.26
CA ASN A 379 -2.34 11.87 19.50
C ASN A 379 -3.70 12.49 19.09
N TYR A 380 -4.73 11.66 18.97
CA TYR A 380 -6.01 12.02 18.34
C TYR A 380 -7.21 11.29 18.97
N LYS A 381 -7.26 11.19 20.31
CA LYS A 381 -8.27 10.40 21.04
C LYS A 381 -9.70 10.71 20.58
N GLN A 382 -10.01 11.99 20.42
CA GLN A 382 -11.30 12.50 19.97
C GLN A 382 -11.72 12.05 18.56
N LYS A 383 -10.76 11.65 17.71
CA LYS A 383 -11.02 11.18 16.35
C LYS A 383 -11.25 9.66 16.27
N ILE A 384 -10.90 8.88 17.30
CA ILE A 384 -10.99 7.40 17.30
C ILE A 384 -12.38 6.91 16.91
N LYS A 385 -13.42 7.43 17.56
CA LYS A 385 -14.81 7.07 17.28
C LYS A 385 -15.20 7.19 15.81
N ASN A 386 -14.50 8.06 15.07
CA ASN A 386 -14.74 8.26 13.65
C ASN A 386 -13.76 7.49 12.77
N MET A 387 -12.49 7.41 13.14
CA MET A 387 -11.43 6.88 12.28
C MET A 387 -11.27 5.36 12.37
N VAL A 388 -11.64 4.72 13.49
CA VAL A 388 -11.39 3.29 13.72
C VAL A 388 -12.65 2.47 13.41
N PRO A 389 -12.71 1.76 12.27
CA PRO A 389 -13.85 0.91 11.92
C PRO A 389 -13.86 -0.39 12.73
N ALA A 390 -15.02 -1.06 12.73
CA ALA A 390 -15.25 -2.27 13.52
C ALA A 390 -14.26 -3.42 13.24
N HIS A 391 -13.80 -3.58 11.99
CA HIS A 391 -12.84 -4.63 11.65
C HIS A 391 -11.48 -4.43 12.33
N VAL A 392 -11.06 -3.18 12.56
CA VAL A 392 -9.82 -2.88 13.29
C VAL A 392 -9.96 -3.26 14.77
N TRP A 393 -11.09 -2.93 15.40
CA TRP A 393 -11.37 -3.34 16.77
C TRP A 393 -11.37 -4.85 16.94
N ALA A 394 -11.95 -5.56 15.97
CA ALA A 394 -11.98 -7.02 16.00
C ALA A 394 -10.56 -7.61 15.95
N LEU A 395 -9.65 -7.05 15.14
CA LEU A 395 -8.25 -7.49 15.03
C LEU A 395 -7.45 -7.33 16.32
N VAL A 396 -7.74 -6.30 17.12
CA VAL A 396 -7.00 -6.01 18.36
C VAL A 396 -7.61 -6.62 19.61
N LYS A 397 -8.88 -7.05 19.55
CA LYS A 397 -9.60 -7.68 20.66
C LYS A 397 -8.87 -8.89 21.29
N PRO A 398 -8.26 -9.83 20.53
CA PRO A 398 -7.50 -10.95 21.10
C PRO A 398 -6.30 -10.53 21.96
N TYR A 399 -5.87 -9.27 21.85
CA TYR A 399 -4.76 -8.69 22.57
C TYR A 399 -5.21 -7.80 23.75
N GLY A 400 -6.51 -7.83 24.12
CA GLY A 400 -7.06 -7.10 25.26
C GLY A 400 -7.32 -5.61 24.99
N ILE A 401 -7.33 -5.20 23.72
CA ILE A 401 -7.63 -3.83 23.33
C ILE A 401 -9.08 -3.77 22.85
N GLU A 402 -9.91 -3.02 23.57
CA GLU A 402 -11.31 -2.79 23.24
C GLU A 402 -11.63 -1.29 23.29
N PRO A 403 -12.64 -0.79 22.56
CA PRO A 403 -13.03 0.60 22.60
C PRO A 403 -13.73 0.95 23.92
N ASP A 404 -13.33 2.07 24.53
CA ASP A 404 -14.07 2.70 25.64
C ASP A 404 -15.36 3.38 25.13
N ASP A 405 -16.26 3.80 26.03
CA ASP A 405 -17.55 4.41 25.65
C ASP A 405 -17.39 5.69 24.80
N SER A 406 -16.30 6.44 24.98
CA SER A 406 -15.99 7.65 24.20
C SER A 406 -15.41 7.35 22.81
N GLU A 407 -14.90 6.13 22.61
CA GLU A 407 -14.29 5.63 21.38
C GLU A 407 -15.29 4.89 20.49
N ARG A 408 -16.51 4.63 20.98
CA ARG A 408 -17.58 4.00 20.21
C ARG A 408 -18.33 5.03 19.38
N ARG A 409 -18.76 4.61 18.19
CA ARG A 409 -19.72 5.36 17.38
C ARG A 409 -21.11 5.11 17.98
N ASN A 410 -21.78 6.18 18.38
CA ASN A 410 -23.19 6.15 18.74
C ASN A 410 -24.05 5.71 17.55
#